data_AF-A0A845L319-F1
#
_entry.id   AF-A0A845L319-F1
#
_cell.length_a   1.000
_cell.length_b   1.000
_cell.length_c   1.000
_cell.angle_alpha   90.00
_cell.angle_beta   90.00
_cell.angle_gamma   90.00
#
_symmetry.space_group_name_H-M   'P 1'
#
loop_
_entity.id
_entity.type
_entity.pdbx_description
1 polymer ?
#
loop_
_entity_poly.entity_id
_entity_poly.type
_entity_poly.pdbx_seq_one_letter_code
_entity_poly.pdbx_strand_id
1 'polypeptide(L)'
;MSQLLERFREVHGRNPKVLHIGNIANNSYNNAKLINGNGIDCDVLCYDYYHVMGCPEWEDADFRGDYGDDFFPNWEAVDLNGFQRPKWFVQGPLNFCIKYLDSKNRNHTIRAGFWWKVLAESRRFIRWRKKYGSFSSGKKHFIESLKKFISRKEYFSLLSEIIVFFLFTSFWQILLLLFITARCMNSIVIFSLKVLKRFKKMATRSQGRGTRERRRSLSMVSWDDYIAHCESLVREFNEHFPDRPDKLNVEELEQFYSPVNKFLYLFQHYDLVEAYSTDPIYPLLMRFKPYIAYEHGTIRDIPFDDNVVSRLTALAYAKADHVFITNPDCIKRVDDLCIKKYSFVPHVIDQKYERAPSPVRSRYGISEKSRLIFAPARQNWEIKGNDITFHAFHQYLQDYPDAYLAIPFWGQDVDKSKSLIDELKIKKNIIELEPLKIRELIDWINAADCVIDQYYGYFGGIAPSALACGKPLIMDFNANWYEWAFTEMPPVLWANTVQTVYERLIEAMKMDLNSYHAQAIQWVKENYGYEMVKDEHIAQIASLLATRGCSYD
;
A
#
# COMPACT_ATOMS: atom_id res chain seq x y z
N MET A 1 10.55 -13.55 -20.72
CA MET A 1 11.24 -12.35 -20.19
C MET A 1 11.36 -11.36 -21.34
N SER A 2 11.04 -10.07 -21.18
CA SER A 2 11.09 -9.15 -22.32
C SER A 2 12.53 -9.02 -22.85
N GLN A 3 12.72 -9.02 -24.17
CA GLN A 3 14.02 -8.83 -24.82
C GLN A 3 14.73 -7.55 -24.33
N LEU A 4 13.94 -6.54 -23.92
CA LEU A 4 14.43 -5.30 -23.34
C LEU A 4 15.07 -5.49 -21.96
N LEU A 5 14.54 -6.38 -21.11
CA LEU A 5 15.17 -6.71 -19.82
C LEU A 5 16.47 -7.49 -20.01
N GLU A 6 16.53 -8.38 -21.00
CA GLU A 6 17.77 -9.09 -21.35
C GLU A 6 18.84 -8.11 -21.82
N ARG A 7 18.48 -7.19 -22.73
CA ARG A 7 19.36 -6.10 -23.16
C ARG A 7 19.83 -5.24 -21.98
N PHE A 8 18.94 -4.91 -21.03
CA PHE A 8 19.34 -4.16 -19.83
C PHE A 8 20.43 -4.92 -19.05
N ARG A 9 20.25 -6.23 -18.84
CA ARG A 9 21.23 -7.08 -18.13
C ARG A 9 22.55 -7.17 -18.89
N GLU A 10 22.52 -7.28 -20.22
CA GLU A 10 23.73 -7.28 -21.05
C GLU A 10 24.52 -5.98 -20.92
N VAL A 11 23.83 -4.83 -20.93
CA VAL A 11 24.47 -3.51 -20.83
C VAL A 11 24.97 -3.21 -19.41
N HIS A 12 24.20 -3.55 -18.38
CA HIS A 12 24.49 -3.13 -17.00
C HIS A 12 25.09 -4.22 -16.11
N GLY A 13 25.13 -5.49 -16.56
CA GLY A 13 25.66 -6.63 -15.80
C GLY A 13 24.86 -6.99 -14.54
N ARG A 14 23.61 -6.52 -14.43
CA ARG A 14 22.71 -6.77 -13.29
C ARG A 14 21.25 -6.66 -13.71
N ASN A 15 20.34 -7.16 -12.86
CA ASN A 15 18.92 -6.89 -12.99
C ASN A 15 18.63 -5.39 -12.78
N PRO A 16 17.55 -4.86 -13.39
CA PRO A 16 17.06 -3.54 -13.04
C PRO A 16 16.63 -3.50 -11.58
N LYS A 17 16.80 -2.33 -10.96
CA LYS A 17 16.38 -2.07 -9.59
C LYS A 17 15.20 -1.12 -9.55
N VAL A 18 14.10 -1.55 -8.93
CA VAL A 18 12.88 -0.75 -8.81
C VAL A 18 12.57 -0.49 -7.34
N LEU A 19 12.27 0.76 -7.01
CA LEU A 19 11.80 1.14 -5.68
C LEU A 19 10.29 1.38 -5.73
N HIS A 20 9.54 0.61 -4.96
CA HIS A 20 8.15 0.91 -4.67
C HIS A 20 8.04 1.80 -3.42
N ILE A 21 7.23 2.86 -3.48
CA ILE A 21 7.04 3.79 -2.36
C ILE A 21 5.56 3.83 -1.97
N GLY A 22 5.28 3.58 -0.68
CA GLY A 22 3.92 3.34 -0.18
C GLY A 22 3.57 1.86 -0.19
N ASN A 23 2.56 1.44 0.58
CA ASN A 23 2.02 0.06 0.58
C ASN A 23 0.58 0.01 1.13
N ILE A 24 -0.30 0.84 0.59
CA ILE A 24 -1.72 0.80 0.98
C ILE A 24 -2.34 -0.48 0.41
N ALA A 25 -3.09 -1.21 1.25
CA ALA A 25 -3.76 -2.46 0.89
C ALA A 25 -2.83 -3.53 0.26
N ASN A 26 -1.57 -3.56 0.69
CA ASN A 26 -0.53 -4.48 0.22
C ASN A 26 -0.24 -4.45 -1.29
N ASN A 27 -0.65 -3.39 -2.01
CA ASN A 27 -0.46 -3.31 -3.45
C ASN A 27 1.01 -3.37 -3.85
N SER A 28 1.86 -2.55 -3.23
CA SER A 28 3.28 -2.56 -3.55
C SER A 28 3.99 -3.83 -3.09
N TYR A 29 3.56 -4.43 -1.98
CA TYR A 29 4.04 -5.74 -1.56
C TYR A 29 3.75 -6.80 -2.62
N ASN A 30 2.51 -6.90 -3.07
CA ASN A 30 2.06 -7.89 -4.05
C ASN A 30 2.72 -7.68 -5.41
N ASN A 31 2.77 -6.44 -5.89
CA ASN A 31 3.43 -6.11 -7.15
C ASN A 31 4.94 -6.38 -7.09
N ALA A 32 5.63 -5.92 -6.04
CA ALA A 32 7.05 -6.16 -5.86
C ALA A 32 7.39 -7.64 -5.68
N LYS A 33 6.57 -8.42 -4.97
CA LYS A 33 6.71 -9.88 -4.85
C LYS A 33 6.63 -10.53 -6.24
N LEU A 34 5.64 -10.11 -7.03
CA LEU A 34 5.39 -10.61 -8.37
C LEU A 34 6.56 -10.31 -9.33
N ILE A 35 7.08 -9.09 -9.40
CA ILE A 35 8.20 -8.77 -10.29
C ILE A 35 9.58 -9.20 -9.76
N ASN A 36 9.77 -9.31 -8.45
CA ASN A 36 10.98 -9.93 -7.87
C ASN A 36 11.14 -11.40 -8.33
N GLY A 37 10.04 -12.14 -8.41
CA GLY A 37 10.02 -13.49 -8.95
C GLY A 37 10.39 -13.58 -10.44
N ASN A 38 10.49 -12.45 -11.13
CA ASN A 38 10.65 -12.37 -12.58
C ASN A 38 11.85 -11.49 -13.00
N GLY A 39 12.91 -11.50 -12.20
CA GLY A 39 14.23 -11.00 -12.61
C GLY A 39 14.36 -9.47 -12.64
N ILE A 40 13.58 -8.79 -11.81
CA ILE A 40 13.74 -7.38 -11.43
C ILE A 40 14.05 -7.36 -9.93
N ASP A 41 15.04 -6.58 -9.50
CA ASP A 41 15.39 -6.47 -8.07
C ASP A 41 14.60 -5.33 -7.42
N CYS A 42 13.51 -5.65 -6.74
CA CYS A 42 12.60 -4.66 -6.17
C CYS A 42 12.74 -4.52 -4.66
N ASP A 43 12.62 -3.28 -4.18
CA ASP A 43 12.46 -2.94 -2.77
C ASP A 43 11.14 -2.19 -2.56
N VAL A 44 10.47 -2.46 -1.44
CA VAL A 44 9.27 -1.72 -1.00
C VAL A 44 9.61 -0.86 0.21
N LEU A 45 9.33 0.43 0.12
CA LEU A 45 9.44 1.39 1.19
C LEU A 45 8.05 1.73 1.76
N CYS A 46 7.65 1.00 2.80
CA CYS A 46 6.44 1.23 3.59
C CYS A 46 6.77 2.08 4.83
N TYR A 47 7.12 3.34 4.62
CA TYR A 47 7.59 4.22 5.69
C TYR A 47 6.42 4.79 6.51
N ASP A 48 6.59 4.84 7.83
CA ASP A 48 5.65 5.47 8.77
C ASP A 48 4.18 4.99 8.71
N TYR A 49 3.93 3.86 8.03
CA TYR A 49 2.63 3.19 7.90
C TYR A 49 2.70 1.75 8.42
N TYR A 50 1.80 1.40 9.33
CA TYR A 50 1.86 0.15 10.11
C TYR A 50 0.55 -0.64 10.15
N HIS A 51 -0.47 -0.20 9.41
CA HIS A 51 -1.76 -0.87 9.38
C HIS A 51 -1.61 -2.33 8.92
N VAL A 52 -2.43 -3.24 9.43
CA VAL A 52 -2.39 -4.69 9.09
C VAL A 52 -2.48 -4.93 7.60
N MET A 53 -3.40 -4.24 6.92
CA MET A 53 -3.55 -4.28 5.46
C MET A 53 -2.37 -3.69 4.67
N GLY A 54 -1.35 -3.15 5.33
CA GLY A 54 -0.07 -2.75 4.74
C GLY A 54 1.10 -3.63 5.18
N CYS A 55 0.82 -4.77 5.81
CA CYS A 55 1.81 -5.71 6.30
C CYS A 55 1.78 -7.02 5.47
N PRO A 56 2.94 -7.53 5.02
CA PRO A 56 3.05 -8.83 4.36
C PRO A 56 2.49 -9.99 5.17
N GLU A 57 2.58 -9.90 6.50
CA GLU A 57 2.03 -10.91 7.41
C GLU A 57 0.51 -11.05 7.26
N TRP A 58 -0.21 -9.96 7.01
CA TRP A 58 -1.66 -10.01 6.76
C TRP A 58 -1.99 -10.69 5.43
N GLU A 59 -1.13 -10.51 4.43
CA GLU A 59 -1.35 -10.96 3.06
C GLU A 59 -1.07 -12.45 2.87
N ASP A 60 0.09 -12.90 3.37
CA ASP A 60 0.65 -14.20 3.00
C ASP A 60 0.79 -15.17 4.18
N ALA A 61 0.94 -14.65 5.42
CA ALA A 61 1.12 -15.55 6.55
C ALA A 61 -0.17 -16.33 6.82
N ASP A 62 -0.01 -17.62 7.08
CA ASP A 62 -1.09 -18.44 7.62
C ASP A 62 -1.06 -18.28 9.13
N PHE A 63 -1.98 -17.51 9.71
CA PHE A 63 -2.00 -17.30 11.16
C PHE A 63 -3.43 -17.27 11.69
N ARG A 64 -3.57 -17.70 12.96
CA ARG A 64 -4.80 -17.61 13.74
C ARG A 64 -4.52 -16.94 15.07
N GLY A 65 -5.57 -16.43 15.72
CA GLY A 65 -5.47 -15.71 16.99
C GLY A 65 -5.45 -14.19 16.82
N ASP A 66 -5.29 -13.53 17.97
CA ASP A 66 -5.36 -12.09 18.14
C ASP A 66 -3.96 -11.44 18.02
N TYR A 67 -3.78 -10.60 17.01
CA TYR A 67 -2.57 -9.82 16.79
C TYR A 67 -2.64 -8.43 17.45
N GLY A 68 -3.75 -8.08 18.09
CA GLY A 68 -3.96 -6.81 18.77
C GLY A 68 -4.50 -5.72 17.86
N ASP A 69 -3.77 -4.61 17.76
CA ASP A 69 -4.23 -3.36 17.15
C ASP A 69 -4.04 -3.36 15.62
N ASP A 70 -5.08 -3.05 14.86
CA ASP A 70 -5.04 -3.01 13.38
C ASP A 70 -4.07 -1.96 12.81
N PHE A 71 -3.85 -0.85 13.52
CA PHE A 71 -2.90 0.20 13.13
C PHE A 71 -1.47 -0.11 13.57
N PHE A 72 -1.29 -0.95 14.60
CA PHE A 72 0.02 -1.32 15.15
C PHE A 72 0.07 -2.81 15.57
N PRO A 73 0.00 -3.74 14.63
CA PRO A 73 -0.17 -5.16 14.92
C PRO A 73 1.04 -5.76 15.64
N ASN A 74 0.77 -6.75 16.48
CA ASN A 74 1.75 -7.58 17.15
C ASN A 74 1.88 -8.95 16.50
N TRP A 75 2.63 -9.00 15.40
CA TRP A 75 2.95 -10.26 14.72
C TRP A 75 3.76 -11.26 15.55
N GLU A 76 4.24 -10.88 16.74
CA GLU A 76 4.93 -11.78 17.68
C GLU A 76 3.96 -12.45 18.68
N ALA A 77 2.70 -12.00 18.72
CA ALA A 77 1.65 -12.62 19.55
C ALA A 77 0.96 -13.79 18.86
N VAL A 78 1.21 -14.00 17.57
CA VAL A 78 0.58 -15.04 16.76
C VAL A 78 1.64 -15.91 16.10
N ASP A 79 1.33 -17.18 15.89
CA ASP A 79 2.17 -18.07 15.09
C ASP A 79 1.89 -17.80 13.61
N LEU A 80 2.92 -17.35 12.89
CA LEU A 80 2.86 -17.07 11.45
C LEU A 80 3.15 -18.32 10.58
N ASN A 81 3.24 -19.50 11.21
CA ASN A 81 3.49 -20.79 10.55
C ASN A 81 4.70 -20.76 9.60
N GLY A 82 5.80 -20.17 10.08
CA GLY A 82 7.06 -20.08 9.36
C GLY A 82 7.17 -18.92 8.36
N PHE A 83 6.11 -18.11 8.16
CA PHE A 83 6.23 -16.91 7.33
C PHE A 83 7.26 -15.93 7.90
N GLN A 84 8.12 -15.42 7.04
CA GLN A 84 9.10 -14.41 7.39
C GLN A 84 8.99 -13.23 6.44
N ARG A 85 8.86 -12.03 7.00
CA ARG A 85 8.87 -10.79 6.24
C ARG A 85 10.10 -10.72 5.31
N PRO A 86 9.91 -10.54 4.00
CA PRO A 86 11.02 -10.45 3.07
C PRO A 86 11.93 -9.24 3.37
N LYS A 87 13.24 -9.41 3.14
CA LYS A 87 14.24 -8.34 3.37
C LYS A 87 14.11 -7.14 2.42
N TRP A 88 13.39 -7.33 1.32
CA TRP A 88 13.06 -6.28 0.37
C TRP A 88 11.82 -5.48 0.77
N PHE A 89 11.01 -5.96 1.72
CA PHE A 89 9.89 -5.21 2.26
C PHE A 89 10.30 -4.46 3.54
N VAL A 90 10.43 -3.14 3.43
CA VAL A 90 11.00 -2.30 4.48
C VAL A 90 9.93 -1.39 5.08
N GLN A 91 9.60 -1.65 6.34
CA GLN A 91 8.60 -0.89 7.09
C GLN A 91 9.16 -0.36 8.40
N GLY A 92 8.90 0.91 8.69
CA GLY A 92 9.44 1.60 9.86
C GLY A 92 9.55 3.11 9.65
N PRO A 93 10.19 3.83 10.60
CA PRO A 93 10.45 5.24 10.43
C PRO A 93 11.28 5.52 9.17
N LEU A 94 10.88 6.51 8.36
CA LEU A 94 11.51 6.81 7.07
C LEU A 94 13.05 6.85 7.13
N ASN A 95 13.60 7.53 8.14
CA ASN A 95 15.05 7.66 8.30
C ASN A 95 15.77 6.31 8.50
N PHE A 96 15.14 5.36 9.21
CA PHE A 96 15.73 4.04 9.43
C PHE A 96 15.57 3.15 8.20
N CYS A 97 14.45 3.28 7.48
CA CYS A 97 14.24 2.58 6.22
C CYS A 97 15.29 2.99 5.18
N ILE A 98 15.53 4.30 5.02
CA ILE A 98 16.56 4.83 4.11
C ILE A 98 17.95 4.30 4.49
N LYS A 99 18.32 4.34 5.78
CA LYS A 99 19.63 3.83 6.22
C LYS A 99 19.80 2.33 5.98
N TYR A 100 18.75 1.54 6.18
CA TYR A 100 18.76 0.12 5.87
C TYR A 100 18.94 -0.11 4.36
N LEU A 101 18.10 0.52 3.52
CA LEU A 101 18.13 0.35 2.08
C LEU A 101 19.42 0.86 1.44
N ASP A 102 19.97 1.99 1.88
CA ASP A 102 21.28 2.47 1.42
C ASP A 102 22.39 1.47 1.78
N SER A 103 22.37 0.93 3.01
CA SER A 103 23.35 -0.08 3.43
C SER A 103 23.20 -1.39 2.66
N LYS A 104 21.97 -1.84 2.43
CA LYS A 104 21.64 -3.04 1.64
C LYS A 104 22.14 -2.86 0.20
N ASN A 105 21.80 -1.75 -0.45
CA ASN A 105 22.15 -1.50 -1.85
C ASN A 105 23.65 -1.27 -2.08
N ARG A 106 24.40 -0.82 -1.06
CA ARG A 106 25.86 -0.75 -1.07
C ARG A 106 26.54 -2.07 -0.69
N ASN A 107 25.79 -3.16 -0.48
CA ASN A 107 26.30 -4.46 -0.01
C ASN A 107 27.04 -4.39 1.35
N HIS A 108 26.72 -3.41 2.21
CA HIS A 108 27.27 -3.31 3.56
C HIS A 108 26.52 -4.23 4.53
N THR A 109 26.76 -5.54 4.44
CA THR A 109 26.00 -6.60 5.14
C THR A 109 25.85 -6.39 6.64
N ILE A 110 26.94 -6.05 7.35
CA ILE A 110 26.92 -5.80 8.80
C ILE A 110 26.01 -4.61 9.11
N ARG A 111 26.17 -3.50 8.37
CA ARG A 111 25.41 -2.27 8.57
C ARG A 111 23.92 -2.45 8.22
N ALA A 112 23.63 -3.18 7.16
CA ALA A 112 22.27 -3.56 6.79
C ALA A 112 21.62 -4.44 7.87
N GLY A 113 22.34 -5.44 8.38
CA GLY A 113 21.87 -6.31 9.46
C GLY A 113 21.58 -5.54 10.77
N PHE A 114 22.39 -4.52 11.07
CA PHE A 114 22.15 -3.60 12.18
C PHE A 114 20.84 -2.81 11.99
N TRP A 115 20.70 -2.11 10.86
CA TRP A 115 19.51 -1.29 10.60
C TRP A 115 18.23 -2.12 10.47
N TRP A 116 18.31 -3.35 9.95
CA TRP A 116 17.17 -4.28 9.94
C TRP A 116 16.64 -4.57 11.34
N LYS A 117 17.54 -4.77 12.31
CA LYS A 117 17.16 -5.01 13.71
C LYS A 117 16.65 -3.74 14.37
N VAL A 118 17.26 -2.59 14.09
CA VAL A 118 16.73 -1.28 14.54
C VAL A 118 15.30 -1.08 14.05
N LEU A 119 15.00 -1.43 12.80
CA LEU A 119 13.65 -1.37 12.24
C LEU A 119 12.69 -2.28 13.01
N ALA A 120 13.08 -3.54 13.28
CA ALA A 120 12.27 -4.47 14.10
C ALA A 120 11.96 -3.91 15.49
N GLU A 121 12.98 -3.43 16.21
CA GLU A 121 12.80 -2.83 17.53
C GLU A 121 11.97 -1.53 17.47
N SER A 122 12.11 -0.74 16.40
CA SER A 122 11.34 0.50 16.24
C SER A 122 9.85 0.22 16.10
N ARG A 123 9.46 -0.85 15.38
CA ARG A 123 8.07 -1.29 15.28
C ARG A 123 7.52 -1.71 16.64
N ARG A 124 8.29 -2.50 17.42
CA ARG A 124 7.94 -2.87 18.81
C ARG A 124 7.73 -1.63 19.70
N PHE A 125 8.63 -0.65 19.58
CA PHE A 125 8.57 0.58 20.37
C PHE A 125 7.37 1.46 19.99
N ILE A 126 7.10 1.65 18.70
CA ILE A 126 5.97 2.44 18.21
C ILE A 126 4.65 1.84 18.68
N ARG A 127 4.50 0.51 18.53
CA ARG A 127 3.36 -0.24 19.08
C ARG A 127 3.19 0.00 20.58
N TRP A 128 4.26 -0.19 21.34
CA TRP A 128 4.22 0.02 22.79
C TRP A 128 3.82 1.46 23.16
N ARG A 129 4.38 2.46 22.47
CA ARG A 129 4.07 3.87 22.70
C ARG A 129 2.58 4.15 22.45
N LYS A 130 2.02 3.59 21.39
CA LYS A 130 0.60 3.76 21.05
C LYS A 130 -0.33 3.08 22.05
N LYS A 131 0.02 1.87 22.52
CA LYS A 131 -0.76 1.13 23.51
C LYS A 131 -0.77 1.74 24.91
N TYR A 132 0.37 2.27 25.37
CA TYR A 132 0.54 2.65 26.79
C TYR A 132 0.68 4.15 27.04
N GLY A 133 0.85 4.99 26.00
CA GLY A 133 0.92 6.45 26.10
C GLY A 133 2.15 7.03 26.84
N SER A 134 2.77 6.29 27.76
CA SER A 134 3.99 6.70 28.46
C SER A 134 5.16 6.72 27.49
N PHE A 135 6.06 7.70 27.60
CA PHE A 135 7.28 7.75 26.77
C PHE A 135 8.49 7.12 27.49
N SER A 136 8.50 7.13 28.82
CA SER A 136 9.67 6.81 29.64
C SER A 136 9.95 5.30 29.72
N SER A 137 8.92 4.48 29.93
CA SER A 137 9.07 3.02 30.13
C SER A 137 9.44 2.28 28.85
N GLY A 138 8.86 2.63 27.70
CA GLY A 138 9.21 1.98 26.43
C GLY A 138 10.51 2.46 25.84
N LYS A 139 10.91 3.71 26.12
CA LYS A 139 12.25 4.18 25.75
C LYS A 139 13.30 3.37 26.50
N LYS A 140 13.06 3.05 27.77
CA LYS A 140 13.93 2.17 28.57
C LYS A 140 13.99 0.77 27.95
N HIS A 141 12.85 0.13 27.65
CA HIS A 141 12.84 -1.20 27.01
C HIS A 141 13.48 -1.22 25.62
N PHE A 142 13.22 -0.23 24.77
CA PHE A 142 13.86 -0.10 23.46
C PHE A 142 15.37 0.05 23.61
N ILE A 143 15.84 0.93 24.50
CA ILE A 143 17.27 1.12 24.77
C ILE A 143 17.91 -0.14 25.35
N GLU A 144 17.24 -0.86 26.25
CA GLU A 144 17.74 -2.11 26.84
C GLU A 144 17.85 -3.24 25.81
N SER A 145 16.82 -3.43 24.98
CA SER A 145 16.82 -4.38 23.87
C SER A 145 17.97 -4.07 22.90
N LEU A 146 18.12 -2.79 22.55
CA LEU A 146 19.20 -2.33 21.70
C LEU A 146 20.57 -2.56 22.36
N LYS A 147 20.74 -2.23 23.66
CA LYS A 147 21.99 -2.46 24.42
C LYS A 147 22.41 -3.92 24.44
N LYS A 148 21.45 -4.84 24.66
CA LYS A 148 21.70 -6.29 24.64
C LYS A 148 22.21 -6.77 23.28
N PHE A 149 21.82 -6.09 22.22
CA PHE A 149 22.22 -6.39 20.85
C PHE A 149 23.55 -5.71 20.43
N ILE A 150 23.75 -4.46 20.83
CA ILE A 150 24.94 -3.64 20.55
C ILE A 150 26.20 -4.17 21.25
N SER A 151 26.06 -4.95 22.32
CA SER A 151 27.19 -5.59 23.02
C SER A 151 28.03 -6.51 22.11
N ARG A 152 27.53 -6.86 20.91
CA ARG A 152 28.33 -7.51 19.87
C ARG A 152 29.35 -6.51 19.29
N LYS A 153 30.64 -6.87 19.38
CA LYS A 153 31.80 -6.05 18.97
C LYS A 153 31.67 -5.45 17.56
N GLU A 154 31.00 -6.15 16.66
CA GLU A 154 30.77 -5.76 15.25
C GLU A 154 29.85 -4.53 15.07
N TYR A 155 28.97 -4.22 16.03
CA TYR A 155 28.00 -3.11 15.92
C TYR A 155 28.38 -1.86 16.71
N PHE A 156 29.48 -1.91 17.47
CA PHE A 156 29.86 -0.84 18.39
C PHE A 156 30.12 0.50 17.69
N SER A 157 30.69 0.49 16.48
CA SER A 157 30.96 1.71 15.70
C SER A 157 29.68 2.39 15.19
N LEU A 158 28.62 1.63 14.95
CA LEU A 158 27.32 2.11 14.45
C LEU A 158 26.45 2.71 15.55
N LEU A 159 26.79 2.49 16.82
CA LEU A 159 26.10 3.03 17.98
C LEU A 159 26.06 4.57 17.97
N SER A 160 27.16 5.17 17.52
CA SER A 160 27.28 6.63 17.40
C SER A 160 26.17 7.23 16.54
N GLU A 161 25.72 6.53 15.49
CA GLU A 161 24.68 7.02 14.59
C GLU A 161 23.28 7.02 15.21
N ILE A 162 23.01 6.04 16.08
CA ILE A 162 21.76 5.99 16.84
C ILE A 162 21.79 7.04 17.95
N ILE A 163 22.90 7.16 18.66
CA ILE A 163 23.07 8.18 19.71
C ILE A 163 22.93 9.57 19.10
N VAL A 164 23.55 9.86 17.96
CA VAL A 164 23.37 11.13 17.24
C VAL A 164 21.91 11.35 16.87
N PHE A 165 21.20 10.33 16.37
CA PHE A 165 19.77 10.46 16.06
C PHE A 165 18.91 10.78 17.29
N PHE A 166 19.12 10.08 18.41
CA PHE A 166 18.37 10.33 19.66
C PHE A 166 18.76 11.65 20.32
N LEU A 167 20.04 12.03 20.28
CA LEU A 167 20.50 13.33 20.76
C LEU A 167 19.91 14.44 19.89
N PHE A 168 19.84 14.29 18.57
CA PHE A 168 19.30 15.32 17.69
C PHE A 168 17.78 15.48 17.86
N THR A 169 17.03 14.38 17.99
CA THR A 169 15.57 14.42 18.23
C THR A 169 15.23 14.93 19.63
N SER A 170 15.97 14.51 20.66
CA SER A 170 15.80 15.02 22.02
C SER A 170 16.27 16.47 22.16
N PHE A 171 17.33 16.87 21.45
CA PHE A 171 17.83 18.24 21.40
C PHE A 171 16.86 19.17 20.66
N TRP A 172 16.19 18.70 19.61
CA TRP A 172 15.12 19.45 18.94
C TRP A 172 13.86 19.56 19.79
N GLN A 173 13.47 18.51 20.52
CA GLN A 173 12.38 18.59 21.49
C GLN A 173 12.71 19.56 22.63
N ILE A 174 13.95 19.54 23.12
CA ILE A 174 14.46 20.50 24.10
C ILE A 174 14.55 21.89 23.50
N LEU A 175 14.97 22.06 22.24
CA LEU A 175 14.99 23.35 21.56
C LEU A 175 13.59 23.88 21.30
N LEU A 176 12.62 23.05 20.96
CA LEU A 176 11.22 23.41 20.77
C LEU A 176 10.57 23.79 22.10
N LEU A 177 10.80 23.00 23.16
CA LEU A 177 10.44 23.35 24.53
C LEU A 177 11.13 24.65 24.96
N LEU A 178 12.42 24.80 24.65
CA LEU A 178 13.18 26.00 24.92
C LEU A 178 12.66 27.17 24.11
N PHE A 179 12.23 27.01 22.85
CA PHE A 179 11.67 28.06 22.00
C PHE A 179 10.29 28.49 22.50
N ILE A 180 9.48 27.53 22.96
CA ILE A 180 8.21 27.77 23.66
C ILE A 180 8.45 28.50 24.99
N THR A 181 9.57 28.23 25.69
CA THR A 181 9.93 28.90 26.95
C THR A 181 10.86 30.12 26.80
N ALA A 182 11.43 30.37 25.62
CA ALA A 182 12.45 31.39 25.35
C ALA A 182 11.83 32.75 25.03
N ARG A 183 10.88 33.14 25.88
CA ARG A 183 10.80 34.52 26.34
C ARG A 183 11.75 34.80 27.51
N CYS A 184 12.44 33.80 28.06
CA CYS A 184 13.38 33.99 29.16
C CYS A 184 14.71 33.23 28.98
N MET A 185 15.81 33.99 29.01
CA MET A 185 17.19 33.62 29.37
C MET A 185 18.23 33.34 28.27
N ASN A 186 19.22 34.24 28.26
CA ASN A 186 20.34 34.38 27.33
C ASN A 186 21.57 33.48 27.65
N SER A 187 21.47 32.59 28.64
CA SER A 187 22.64 31.89 29.22
C SER A 187 22.96 30.55 28.56
N ILE A 188 22.02 29.96 27.81
CA ILE A 188 22.14 28.59 27.26
C ILE A 188 22.87 28.57 25.91
N VAL A 189 22.84 29.66 25.15
CA VAL A 189 23.51 29.81 23.83
C VAL A 189 25.04 29.64 23.91
N ILE A 190 25.63 30.01 25.06
CA ILE A 190 27.08 29.93 25.26
C ILE A 190 27.53 28.48 25.53
N PHE A 191 26.67 27.64 26.12
CA PHE A 191 26.98 26.23 26.42
C PHE A 191 26.92 25.35 25.16
N SER A 192 25.93 25.57 24.28
CA SER A 192 25.77 24.83 23.02
C SER A 192 26.92 25.08 22.03
N LEU A 193 27.47 26.31 21.98
CA LEU A 193 28.64 26.63 21.15
C LEU A 193 29.93 25.91 21.59
N LYS A 194 30.10 25.65 22.90
CA LYS A 194 31.26 24.91 23.43
C LYS A 194 31.21 23.42 23.12
N VAL A 195 30.01 22.83 23.12
CA VAL A 195 29.80 21.42 22.76
C VAL A 195 30.04 21.20 21.26
N LEU A 196 29.54 22.10 20.39
CA LEU A 196 29.77 22.06 18.94
C LEU A 196 31.27 22.15 18.57
N LYS A 197 32.05 22.98 19.27
CA LYS A 197 33.51 23.06 19.06
C LYS A 197 34.26 21.76 19.42
N ARG A 198 33.79 20.99 20.42
CA ARG A 198 34.38 19.69 20.77
C ARG A 198 34.05 18.61 19.73
N PHE A 199 32.83 18.59 19.18
CA PHE A 199 32.45 17.64 18.14
C PHE A 199 33.20 17.88 16.81
N LYS A 200 33.45 19.14 16.43
CA LYS A 200 34.23 19.49 15.23
C LYS A 200 35.70 19.01 15.30
N LYS A 201 36.26 18.94 16.51
CA LYS A 201 37.64 18.48 16.77
C LYS A 201 37.78 16.94 16.79
N MET A 202 36.68 16.21 17.01
CA MET A 202 36.65 14.74 16.89
C MET A 202 36.41 14.27 15.45
N ALA A 203 35.57 14.98 14.68
CA ALA A 203 35.28 14.64 13.29
C ALA A 203 36.49 14.81 12.35
N THR A 204 37.48 15.61 12.74
CA THR A 204 38.70 15.90 11.95
C THR A 204 39.84 14.89 12.17
N ARG A 205 39.71 13.93 13.10
CA ARG A 205 40.77 12.96 13.42
C ARG A 205 40.59 11.55 12.84
N SER A 206 39.51 11.26 12.11
CA SER A 206 39.26 9.92 11.53
C SER A 206 39.41 9.81 10.01
N GLN A 207 39.85 10.86 9.31
CA GLN A 207 40.13 10.77 7.87
C GLN A 207 41.63 10.57 7.63
N GLY A 208 42.03 9.30 7.55
CA GLY A 208 43.36 8.88 7.13
C GLY A 208 43.27 7.66 6.21
N ARG A 209 43.45 7.92 4.91
CA ARG A 209 43.94 7.03 3.84
C ARG A 209 43.12 5.76 3.50
N GLY A 210 42.35 5.87 2.43
CA GLY A 210 41.84 4.75 1.63
C GLY A 210 41.39 5.26 0.25
N THR A 211 42.16 4.88 -0.77
CA THR A 211 41.98 4.99 -2.23
C THR A 211 40.84 5.83 -2.80
N ARG A 212 41.28 6.86 -3.52
CA ARG A 212 40.55 7.88 -4.28
C ARG A 212 40.18 7.30 -5.64
N GLU A 213 38.96 6.83 -5.82
CA GLU A 213 38.39 6.59 -7.15
C GLU A 213 36.93 7.05 -7.23
N ARG A 214 36.65 7.78 -8.31
CA ARG A 214 35.52 8.70 -8.57
C ARG A 214 34.12 8.14 -8.23
N ARG A 215 33.47 8.72 -7.22
CA ARG A 215 32.03 9.07 -7.25
C ARG A 215 31.83 10.36 -6.44
N ARG A 216 31.23 11.39 -7.04
CA ARG A 216 30.95 12.70 -6.41
C ARG A 216 30.30 12.48 -5.04
N SER A 217 30.87 13.06 -3.99
CA SER A 217 30.19 13.20 -2.71
C SER A 217 28.98 14.11 -2.93
N LEU A 218 27.77 13.55 -2.92
CA LEU A 218 26.53 14.29 -3.10
C LEU A 218 26.33 15.26 -1.94
N SER A 219 26.34 16.56 -2.24
CA SER A 219 25.82 17.61 -1.36
C SER A 219 24.29 17.54 -1.38
N MET A 220 23.64 17.87 -0.25
CA MET A 220 22.20 18.15 -0.20
C MET A 220 21.79 19.09 -1.35
N VAL A 221 20.56 18.97 -1.85
CA VAL A 221 20.01 19.97 -2.79
C VAL A 221 20.09 21.31 -2.08
N SER A 222 20.79 22.29 -2.68
CA SER A 222 20.84 23.62 -2.09
C SER A 222 19.44 24.20 -2.02
N TRP A 223 19.15 24.98 -0.99
CA TRP A 223 17.86 25.65 -0.84
C TRP A 223 17.49 26.43 -2.11
N ASP A 224 18.43 27.17 -2.69
CA ASP A 224 18.18 28.00 -3.88
C ASP A 224 17.79 27.16 -5.11
N ASP A 225 18.48 26.04 -5.38
CA ASP A 225 18.12 25.10 -6.47
C ASP A 225 16.75 24.45 -6.23
N TYR A 226 16.44 24.11 -4.97
CA TYR A 226 15.13 23.58 -4.60
C TYR A 226 14.00 24.59 -4.86
N ILE A 227 14.17 25.84 -4.42
CA ILE A 227 13.19 26.91 -4.63
C ILE A 227 13.02 27.22 -6.12
N ALA A 228 14.11 27.29 -6.88
CA ALA A 228 14.03 27.47 -8.33
C ALA A 228 13.26 26.33 -9.03
N HIS A 229 13.39 25.09 -8.53
CA HIS A 229 12.58 23.97 -8.99
C HIS A 229 11.09 24.14 -8.64
N CYS A 230 10.80 24.50 -7.39
CA CYS A 230 9.44 24.77 -6.93
C CYS A 230 8.75 25.86 -7.78
N GLU A 231 9.46 26.93 -8.12
CA GLU A 231 8.95 27.97 -9.04
C GLU A 231 8.63 27.41 -10.43
N SER A 232 9.46 26.50 -10.95
CA SER A 232 9.18 25.79 -12.21
C SER A 232 7.92 24.95 -12.11
N LEU A 233 7.76 24.18 -11.04
CA LEU A 233 6.57 23.34 -10.83
C LEU A 233 5.29 24.17 -10.69
N VAL A 234 5.36 25.35 -10.06
CA VAL A 234 4.23 26.29 -10.00
C VAL A 234 3.84 26.78 -11.40
N ARG A 235 4.81 27.14 -12.25
CA ARG A 235 4.54 27.50 -13.65
C ARG A 235 3.93 26.33 -14.43
N GLU A 236 4.54 25.15 -14.32
CA GLU A 236 4.06 23.94 -15.00
C GLU A 236 2.65 23.55 -14.56
N PHE A 237 2.31 23.70 -13.28
CA PHE A 237 0.94 23.48 -12.78
C PHE A 237 -0.05 24.43 -13.44
N ASN A 238 0.28 25.72 -13.53
CA ASN A 238 -0.59 26.71 -14.15
C ASN A 238 -0.74 26.48 -15.66
N GLU A 239 0.31 25.99 -16.32
CA GLU A 239 0.28 25.62 -17.75
C GLU A 239 -0.54 24.35 -18.00
N HIS A 240 -0.43 23.33 -17.14
CA HIS A 240 -1.20 22.08 -17.29
C HIS A 240 -2.67 22.27 -16.87
N PHE A 241 -2.93 23.11 -15.89
CA PHE A 241 -4.26 23.33 -15.31
C PHE A 241 -4.64 24.82 -15.29
N PRO A 242 -4.77 25.47 -16.46
CA PRO A 242 -5.05 26.90 -16.55
C PRO A 242 -6.38 27.27 -15.87
N ASP A 243 -7.39 26.41 -16.04
CA ASP A 243 -8.76 26.64 -15.58
C ASP A 243 -9.03 26.22 -14.13
N ARG A 244 -8.06 25.59 -13.46
CA ARG A 244 -8.22 25.23 -12.03
C ARG A 244 -8.27 26.51 -11.18
N PRO A 245 -9.27 26.67 -10.29
CA PRO A 245 -9.37 27.84 -9.41
C PRO A 245 -8.30 27.81 -8.32
N ASP A 246 -7.88 26.62 -7.88
CA ASP A 246 -6.80 26.43 -6.93
C ASP A 246 -5.44 26.44 -7.64
N LYS A 247 -4.43 27.05 -7.00
CA LYS A 247 -3.09 27.27 -7.57
C LYS A 247 -2.02 26.77 -6.60
N LEU A 248 -0.88 26.32 -7.12
CA LEU A 248 0.29 25.99 -6.30
C LEU A 248 1.06 27.26 -5.91
N ASN A 249 1.54 27.32 -4.67
CA ASN A 249 2.43 28.36 -4.18
C ASN A 249 3.76 27.74 -3.71
N VAL A 250 4.88 28.40 -4.02
CA VAL A 250 6.23 27.98 -3.63
C VAL A 250 6.38 27.84 -2.12
N GLU A 251 5.78 28.75 -1.34
CA GLU A 251 5.83 28.72 0.14
C GLU A 251 5.24 27.41 0.70
N GLU A 252 4.17 26.90 0.08
CA GLU A 252 3.56 25.63 0.49
C GLU A 252 4.49 24.45 0.19
N LEU A 253 5.38 24.56 -0.81
CA LEU A 253 6.30 23.51 -1.22
C LEU A 253 7.52 23.41 -0.30
N GLU A 254 7.82 24.42 0.51
CA GLU A 254 8.95 24.42 1.45
C GLU A 254 8.91 23.25 2.42
N GLN A 255 7.70 22.81 2.82
CA GLN A 255 7.52 21.71 3.76
C GLN A 255 8.12 20.38 3.26
N PHE A 256 8.26 20.21 1.94
CA PHE A 256 8.82 19.01 1.34
C PHE A 256 10.35 19.01 1.23
N TYR A 257 11.03 20.13 1.48
CA TYR A 257 12.49 20.23 1.35
C TYR A 257 13.26 19.23 2.23
N SER A 258 12.82 19.06 3.48
CA SER A 258 13.44 18.10 4.40
C SER A 258 13.18 16.64 4.01
N PRO A 259 11.94 16.22 3.70
CA PRO A 259 11.67 14.92 3.08
C PRO A 259 12.48 14.65 1.81
N VAL A 260 12.50 15.57 0.84
CA VAL A 260 13.21 15.44 -0.44
C VAL A 260 14.70 15.12 -0.22
N ASN A 261 15.36 15.85 0.68
CA ASN A 261 16.76 15.61 1.00
C ASN A 261 17.02 14.24 1.64
N LYS A 262 16.02 13.60 2.27
CA LYS A 262 16.14 12.24 2.78
C LYS A 262 16.04 11.22 1.64
N PHE A 263 15.06 11.39 0.75
CA PHE A 263 14.85 10.49 -0.39
C PHE A 263 15.97 10.54 -1.44
N LEU A 264 16.66 11.68 -1.61
CA LEU A 264 17.77 11.86 -2.55
C LEU A 264 18.83 10.76 -2.46
N TYR A 265 19.22 10.39 -1.24
CA TYR A 265 20.23 9.36 -1.03
C TYR A 265 19.75 7.96 -1.41
N LEU A 266 18.44 7.74 -1.36
CA LEU A 266 17.85 6.44 -1.63
C LEU A 266 17.68 6.22 -3.14
N PHE A 267 17.15 7.22 -3.86
CA PHE A 267 16.75 7.07 -5.27
C PHE A 267 17.93 6.78 -6.20
N GLN A 268 19.14 7.23 -5.86
CA GLN A 268 20.36 6.93 -6.64
C GLN A 268 20.69 5.44 -6.79
N HIS A 269 20.08 4.58 -5.96
CA HIS A 269 20.31 3.14 -5.99
C HIS A 269 19.36 2.39 -6.94
N TYR A 270 18.38 3.09 -7.52
CA TYR A 270 17.32 2.51 -8.31
C TYR A 270 17.29 3.08 -9.73
N ASP A 271 16.88 2.25 -10.68
CA ASP A 271 16.75 2.62 -12.07
C ASP A 271 15.36 3.19 -12.39
N LEU A 272 14.36 2.85 -11.57
CA LEU A 272 12.97 3.32 -11.69
C LEU A 272 12.34 3.40 -10.29
N VAL A 273 11.42 4.35 -10.12
CA VAL A 273 10.58 4.48 -8.92
C VAL A 273 9.12 4.27 -9.31
N GLU A 274 8.43 3.37 -8.62
CA GLU A 274 6.99 3.17 -8.72
C GLU A 274 6.35 3.68 -7.43
N ALA A 275 5.64 4.80 -7.49
CA ALA A 275 5.15 5.48 -6.31
C ALA A 275 3.63 5.44 -6.23
N TYR A 276 3.10 5.10 -5.06
CA TYR A 276 1.69 4.77 -4.85
C TYR A 276 0.94 5.95 -4.27
N SER A 277 -0.32 6.13 -4.66
CA SER A 277 -1.19 7.19 -4.12
C SER A 277 -0.57 8.59 -4.30
N THR A 278 -0.19 9.27 -3.22
CA THR A 278 0.39 10.63 -3.25
C THR A 278 1.91 10.62 -3.27
N ASP A 279 2.56 9.46 -3.12
CA ASP A 279 4.02 9.35 -3.13
C ASP A 279 4.68 9.75 -4.47
N PRO A 280 4.01 9.77 -5.66
CA PRO A 280 4.59 10.34 -6.88
C PRO A 280 5.06 11.81 -6.76
N ILE A 281 4.61 12.53 -5.72
CA ILE A 281 5.14 13.85 -5.37
C ILE A 281 6.67 13.82 -5.20
N TYR A 282 7.23 12.77 -4.59
CA TYR A 282 8.67 12.70 -4.32
C TYR A 282 9.55 12.58 -5.58
N PRO A 283 9.31 11.65 -6.52
CA PRO A 283 10.06 11.64 -7.77
C PRO A 283 9.87 12.92 -8.59
N LEU A 284 8.68 13.55 -8.57
CA LEU A 284 8.46 14.86 -9.20
C LEU A 284 9.36 15.96 -8.60
N LEU A 285 9.31 16.14 -7.28
CA LEU A 285 10.11 17.16 -6.57
C LEU A 285 11.62 16.92 -6.70
N MET A 286 12.02 15.67 -6.91
CA MET A 286 13.42 15.29 -7.08
C MET A 286 13.91 15.29 -8.53
N ARG A 287 13.03 15.58 -9.50
CA ARG A 287 13.32 15.42 -10.93
C ARG A 287 13.81 14.00 -11.28
N PHE A 288 13.36 12.99 -10.54
CA PHE A 288 13.77 11.62 -10.77
C PHE A 288 12.98 11.03 -11.94
N LYS A 289 13.70 10.45 -12.91
CA LYS A 289 13.11 9.76 -14.06
C LYS A 289 13.89 8.47 -14.39
N PRO A 290 13.19 7.42 -14.88
CA PRO A 290 11.74 7.34 -15.01
C PRO A 290 11.03 7.08 -13.67
N TYR A 291 9.78 7.54 -13.54
CA TYR A 291 8.88 7.08 -12.49
C TYR A 291 7.49 6.72 -13.01
N ILE A 292 6.89 5.73 -12.34
CA ILE A 292 5.51 5.29 -12.55
C ILE A 292 4.67 5.79 -11.37
N ALA A 293 3.53 6.41 -11.64
CA ALA A 293 2.53 6.68 -10.64
C ALA A 293 1.53 5.51 -10.59
N TYR A 294 1.36 4.91 -9.42
CA TYR A 294 0.40 3.84 -9.20
C TYR A 294 -0.81 4.40 -8.45
N GLU A 295 -1.90 4.64 -9.17
CA GLU A 295 -3.15 5.06 -8.56
C GLU A 295 -3.96 3.82 -8.16
N HIS A 296 -4.60 3.86 -6.98
CA HIS A 296 -5.47 2.77 -6.51
C HIS A 296 -6.81 3.27 -5.99
N GLY A 297 -7.48 4.12 -6.76
CA GLY A 297 -8.66 4.90 -6.38
C GLY A 297 -8.34 6.27 -5.80
N THR A 298 -7.07 6.56 -5.53
CA THR A 298 -6.59 7.89 -5.09
C THR A 298 -6.95 8.96 -6.10
N ILE A 299 -6.90 8.63 -7.40
CA ILE A 299 -7.15 9.58 -8.48
C ILE A 299 -8.59 10.12 -8.51
N ARG A 300 -9.56 9.46 -7.85
CA ARG A 300 -10.97 9.88 -7.86
C ARG A 300 -11.17 11.29 -7.30
N ASP A 301 -10.53 11.55 -6.16
CA ASP A 301 -10.85 12.70 -5.31
C ASP A 301 -9.59 13.47 -4.89
N ILE A 302 -8.54 12.76 -4.42
CA ILE A 302 -7.39 13.40 -3.78
C ILE A 302 -6.75 14.48 -4.66
N PRO A 303 -6.48 14.29 -5.97
CA PRO A 303 -5.90 15.34 -6.81
C PRO A 303 -6.71 16.65 -6.92
N PHE A 304 -7.98 16.62 -6.51
CA PHE A 304 -8.95 17.71 -6.68
C PHE A 304 -9.30 18.42 -5.37
N ASP A 305 -8.83 17.94 -4.22
CA ASP A 305 -9.02 18.67 -2.95
C ASP A 305 -8.18 19.95 -2.91
N ASP A 306 -8.68 20.96 -2.19
CA ASP A 306 -7.99 22.25 -2.01
C ASP A 306 -6.90 22.17 -0.93
N ASN A 307 -5.82 21.45 -1.23
CA ASN A 307 -4.59 21.48 -0.44
C ASN A 307 -3.34 21.21 -1.30
N VAL A 308 -2.16 21.53 -0.76
CA VAL A 308 -0.88 21.40 -1.48
C VAL A 308 -0.53 19.97 -1.88
N VAL A 309 -0.84 18.96 -1.06
CA VAL A 309 -0.58 17.55 -1.38
C VAL A 309 -1.41 17.14 -2.59
N SER A 310 -2.67 17.53 -2.61
CA SER A 310 -3.61 17.28 -3.70
C SER A 310 -3.18 17.91 -5.02
N ARG A 311 -2.86 19.21 -5.00
CA ARG A 311 -2.33 19.93 -6.17
C ARG A 311 -1.04 19.32 -6.70
N LEU A 312 -0.09 18.99 -5.83
CA LEU A 312 1.14 18.32 -6.23
C LEU A 312 0.90 16.90 -6.76
N THR A 313 -0.04 16.16 -6.18
CA THR A 313 -0.41 14.81 -6.66
C THR A 313 -0.98 14.90 -8.08
N ALA A 314 -1.85 15.88 -8.35
CA ALA A 314 -2.39 16.14 -9.68
C ALA A 314 -1.26 16.36 -10.70
N LEU A 315 -0.30 17.24 -10.38
CA LEU A 315 0.85 17.48 -11.25
C LEU A 315 1.74 16.24 -11.37
N ALA A 316 1.97 15.51 -10.28
CA ALA A 316 2.82 14.32 -10.28
C ALA A 316 2.25 13.19 -11.16
N TYR A 317 0.93 13.02 -11.19
CA TYR A 317 0.26 12.11 -12.12
C TYR A 317 0.38 12.59 -13.57
N ALA A 318 0.09 13.87 -13.84
CA ALA A 318 0.18 14.45 -15.18
C ALA A 318 1.60 14.34 -15.78
N LYS A 319 2.63 14.44 -14.92
CA LYS A 319 4.04 14.46 -15.30
C LYS A 319 4.72 13.08 -15.27
N ALA A 320 4.04 12.05 -14.79
CA ALA A 320 4.59 10.70 -14.67
C ALA A 320 5.00 10.14 -16.04
N ASP A 321 6.04 9.32 -16.06
CA ASP A 321 6.47 8.68 -17.31
C ASP A 321 5.49 7.57 -17.73
N HIS A 322 4.74 7.03 -16.76
CA HIS A 322 3.55 6.19 -16.95
C HIS A 322 2.64 6.24 -15.71
N VAL A 323 1.34 6.03 -15.89
CA VAL A 323 0.37 5.91 -14.79
C VAL A 323 -0.32 4.55 -14.84
N PHE A 324 -0.20 3.75 -13.80
CA PHE A 324 -1.01 2.56 -13.62
C PHE A 324 -2.33 2.92 -12.96
N ILE A 325 -3.42 2.55 -13.64
CA ILE A 325 -4.79 2.78 -13.20
C ILE A 325 -5.38 1.43 -12.79
N THR A 326 -5.78 1.29 -11.53
CA THR A 326 -6.29 0.00 -11.03
C THR A 326 -7.80 -0.10 -11.09
N ASN A 327 -8.49 1.04 -11.13
CA ASN A 327 -9.93 1.10 -10.98
C ASN A 327 -10.54 1.65 -12.26
N PRO A 328 -11.30 0.86 -13.04
CA PRO A 328 -11.76 1.29 -14.36
C PRO A 328 -12.66 2.53 -14.37
N ASP A 329 -13.41 2.78 -13.29
CA ASP A 329 -14.22 3.98 -13.12
C ASP A 329 -13.41 5.29 -13.07
N CYS A 330 -12.09 5.19 -12.85
CA CYS A 330 -11.21 6.34 -12.78
C CYS A 330 -10.76 6.87 -14.14
N ILE A 331 -11.16 6.25 -15.26
CA ILE A 331 -10.72 6.65 -16.60
C ILE A 331 -11.01 8.10 -16.94
N LYS A 332 -12.14 8.64 -16.48
CA LYS A 332 -12.47 10.07 -16.68
C LYS A 332 -11.41 11.00 -16.09
N ARG A 333 -10.75 10.58 -15.00
CA ARG A 333 -9.72 11.38 -14.33
C ARG A 333 -8.42 11.47 -15.11
N VAL A 334 -8.20 10.57 -16.07
CA VAL A 334 -7.09 10.67 -17.02
C VAL A 334 -7.19 11.96 -17.82
N ASP A 335 -8.38 12.25 -18.34
CA ASP A 335 -8.63 13.47 -19.11
C ASP A 335 -8.59 14.71 -18.22
N ASP A 336 -9.23 14.66 -17.05
CA ASP A 336 -9.24 15.78 -16.08
C ASP A 336 -7.81 16.17 -15.65
N LEU A 337 -6.90 15.20 -15.56
CA LEU A 337 -5.49 15.41 -15.17
C LEU A 337 -4.53 15.47 -16.36
N CYS A 338 -5.04 15.44 -17.60
CA CYS A 338 -4.26 15.47 -18.83
C CYS A 338 -3.16 14.39 -18.92
N ILE A 339 -3.40 13.22 -18.32
CA ILE A 339 -2.44 12.11 -18.27
C ILE A 339 -2.25 11.52 -19.68
N LYS A 340 -0.99 11.42 -20.13
CA LYS A 340 -0.66 11.03 -21.52
C LYS A 340 -0.33 9.56 -21.72
N LYS A 341 0.20 8.91 -20.69
CA LYS A 341 0.65 7.52 -20.73
C LYS A 341 0.10 6.78 -19.54
N TYR A 342 -0.79 5.83 -19.80
CA TYR A 342 -1.43 5.04 -18.77
C TYR A 342 -1.78 3.65 -19.30
N SER A 343 -1.94 2.71 -18.38
CA SER A 343 -2.51 1.40 -18.66
C SER A 343 -3.31 0.89 -17.47
N PHE A 344 -4.21 -0.04 -17.75
CA PHE A 344 -4.96 -0.72 -16.71
C PHE A 344 -4.09 -1.79 -16.05
N VAL A 345 -3.93 -1.71 -14.72
CA VAL A 345 -3.21 -2.70 -13.92
C VAL A 345 -3.99 -2.91 -12.62
N PRO A 346 -4.77 -3.99 -12.51
CA PRO A 346 -5.59 -4.23 -11.33
C PRO A 346 -4.77 -4.73 -10.13
N HIS A 347 -5.45 -4.83 -8.99
CA HIS A 347 -4.99 -5.63 -7.86
C HIS A 347 -4.85 -7.10 -8.27
N VAL A 348 -3.64 -7.65 -8.15
CA VAL A 348 -3.37 -9.03 -8.56
C VAL A 348 -4.18 -10.05 -7.76
N ILE A 349 -4.79 -10.99 -8.48
CA ILE A 349 -5.33 -12.22 -7.91
C ILE A 349 -4.30 -13.33 -8.13
N ASP A 350 -3.76 -13.85 -7.03
CA ASP A 350 -2.80 -14.96 -7.02
C ASP A 350 -3.47 -16.31 -6.72
N GLN A 351 -2.65 -17.36 -6.65
CA GLN A 351 -3.11 -18.74 -6.49
C GLN A 351 -3.90 -19.00 -5.19
N LYS A 352 -3.80 -18.15 -4.17
CA LYS A 352 -4.52 -18.39 -2.90
C LYS A 352 -6.03 -18.26 -3.05
N TYR A 353 -6.49 -17.56 -4.08
CA TYR A 353 -7.92 -17.40 -4.40
C TYR A 353 -8.47 -18.54 -5.26
N GLU A 354 -7.65 -19.51 -5.65
CA GLU A 354 -8.11 -20.67 -6.41
C GLU A 354 -9.18 -21.43 -5.62
N ARG A 355 -10.16 -21.95 -6.37
CA ARG A 355 -11.27 -22.73 -5.80
C ARG A 355 -10.75 -23.92 -5.02
N ALA A 356 -11.13 -24.02 -3.75
CA ALA A 356 -10.67 -25.08 -2.85
C ALA A 356 -11.80 -25.55 -1.91
N PRO A 357 -11.72 -26.79 -1.38
CA PRO A 357 -12.60 -27.21 -0.29
C PRO A 357 -12.47 -26.27 0.91
N SER A 358 -13.61 -25.83 1.46
CA SER A 358 -13.64 -24.95 2.62
C SER A 358 -14.14 -25.67 3.88
N PRO A 359 -13.51 -25.47 5.05
CA PRO A 359 -13.96 -26.06 6.30
C PRO A 359 -15.15 -25.30 6.93
N VAL A 360 -15.61 -24.19 6.34
CA VAL A 360 -16.61 -23.30 6.94
C VAL A 360 -17.93 -24.00 7.23
N ARG A 361 -18.50 -24.74 6.26
CA ARG A 361 -19.80 -25.42 6.48
C ARG A 361 -19.75 -26.37 7.66
N SER A 362 -18.70 -27.19 7.75
CA SER A 362 -18.46 -28.09 8.90
C SER A 362 -18.25 -27.31 10.21
N ARG A 363 -17.44 -26.25 10.19
CA ARG A 363 -17.13 -25.43 11.38
C ARG A 363 -18.37 -24.77 11.98
N TYR A 364 -19.31 -24.35 11.14
CA TYR A 364 -20.54 -23.65 11.55
C TYR A 364 -21.78 -24.55 11.57
N GLY A 365 -21.63 -25.86 11.34
CA GLY A 365 -22.75 -26.82 11.35
C GLY A 365 -23.78 -26.57 10.24
N ILE A 366 -23.38 -25.96 9.12
CA ILE A 366 -24.23 -25.68 7.98
C ILE A 366 -24.33 -26.95 7.13
N SER A 367 -25.56 -27.41 6.89
CA SER A 367 -25.82 -28.57 6.02
C SER A 367 -25.36 -28.28 4.58
N GLU A 368 -24.82 -29.29 3.90
CA GLU A 368 -24.51 -29.22 2.46
C GLU A 368 -25.78 -29.01 1.59
N LYS A 369 -26.97 -29.27 2.15
CA LYS A 369 -28.25 -29.02 1.46
C LYS A 369 -28.78 -27.60 1.67
N SER A 370 -28.30 -26.88 2.68
CA SER A 370 -28.72 -25.51 2.97
C SER A 370 -28.06 -24.55 2.01
N ARG A 371 -28.83 -23.54 1.56
CA ARG A 371 -28.28 -22.43 0.77
C ARG A 371 -27.47 -21.51 1.66
N LEU A 372 -26.25 -21.19 1.26
CA LEU A 372 -25.38 -20.25 1.93
C LEU A 372 -25.02 -19.11 0.98
N ILE A 373 -25.54 -17.92 1.28
CA ILE A 373 -25.16 -16.69 0.60
C ILE A 373 -24.16 -15.94 1.47
N PHE A 374 -23.13 -15.37 0.85
CA PHE A 374 -22.11 -14.60 1.55
C PHE A 374 -22.03 -13.17 1.01
N ALA A 375 -22.19 -12.18 1.88
CA ALA A 375 -22.11 -10.76 1.51
C ALA A 375 -21.02 -10.05 2.34
N PRO A 376 -19.74 -10.09 1.92
CA PRO A 376 -18.60 -9.63 2.71
C PRO A 376 -18.43 -8.11 2.79
N ALA A 377 -19.18 -7.33 2.00
CA ALA A 377 -19.03 -5.88 1.97
C ALA A 377 -19.32 -5.26 3.35
N ARG A 378 -18.49 -4.27 3.74
CA ARG A 378 -18.69 -3.49 4.97
C ARG A 378 -20.09 -2.87 5.03
N GLN A 379 -20.61 -2.65 6.23
CA GLN A 379 -21.90 -1.99 6.46
C GLN A 379 -21.81 -0.50 6.13
N ASN A 380 -22.29 -0.15 4.94
CA ASN A 380 -22.43 1.22 4.43
C ASN A 380 -23.56 1.22 3.40
N TRP A 381 -24.73 1.75 3.77
CA TRP A 381 -25.92 1.64 2.92
C TRP A 381 -25.80 2.50 1.66
N GLU A 382 -25.17 3.66 1.75
CA GLU A 382 -25.04 4.59 0.62
C GLU A 382 -24.22 4.01 -0.56
N ILE A 383 -23.13 3.32 -0.27
CA ILE A 383 -22.18 2.81 -1.29
C ILE A 383 -22.34 1.31 -1.47
N LYS A 384 -22.54 0.56 -0.38
CA LYS A 384 -22.61 -0.91 -0.43
C LYS A 384 -24.04 -1.44 -0.49
N GLY A 385 -25.05 -0.61 -0.21
CA GLY A 385 -26.48 -0.94 -0.27
C GLY A 385 -26.87 -2.21 0.50
N ASN A 386 -26.31 -2.41 1.69
CA ASN A 386 -26.59 -3.62 2.49
C ASN A 386 -28.09 -3.79 2.78
N ASP A 387 -28.85 -2.70 2.89
CA ASP A 387 -30.31 -2.70 3.02
C ASP A 387 -31.01 -3.40 1.84
N ILE A 388 -30.55 -3.15 0.61
CA ILE A 388 -31.06 -3.85 -0.59
C ILE A 388 -30.84 -5.36 -0.45
N THR A 389 -29.66 -5.77 0.03
CA THR A 389 -29.35 -7.19 0.28
C THR A 389 -30.30 -7.79 1.31
N PHE A 390 -30.55 -7.12 2.44
CA PHE A 390 -31.43 -7.64 3.50
C PHE A 390 -32.89 -7.77 3.04
N HIS A 391 -33.42 -6.78 2.34
CA HIS A 391 -34.77 -6.83 1.79
C HIS A 391 -34.91 -7.95 0.74
N ALA A 392 -33.94 -8.10 -0.17
CA ALA A 392 -33.95 -9.15 -1.17
C ALA A 392 -33.84 -10.55 -0.55
N PHE A 393 -33.01 -10.69 0.48
CA PHE A 393 -32.87 -11.95 1.21
C PHE A 393 -34.15 -12.30 1.99
N HIS A 394 -34.83 -11.31 2.60
CA HIS A 394 -36.12 -11.52 3.25
C HIS A 394 -37.20 -12.04 2.28
N GLN A 395 -37.23 -11.50 1.06
CA GLN A 395 -38.10 -12.01 -0.01
C GLN A 395 -37.69 -13.44 -0.43
N TYR A 396 -36.40 -13.68 -0.59
CA TYR A 396 -35.87 -15.01 -0.94
C TYR A 396 -36.21 -16.10 0.08
N LEU A 397 -36.25 -15.76 1.38
CA LEU A 397 -36.61 -16.68 2.45
C LEU A 397 -38.07 -17.18 2.38
N GLN A 398 -38.96 -16.49 1.65
CA GLN A 398 -40.34 -16.97 1.46
C GLN A 398 -40.37 -18.25 0.64
N ASP A 399 -39.46 -18.39 -0.33
CA ASP A 399 -39.32 -19.58 -1.17
C ASP A 399 -38.34 -20.59 -0.57
N TYR A 400 -37.35 -20.11 0.18
CA TYR A 400 -36.23 -20.91 0.68
C TYR A 400 -35.94 -20.64 2.18
N PRO A 401 -36.81 -21.12 3.08
CA PRO A 401 -36.75 -20.79 4.50
C PRO A 401 -35.52 -21.33 5.24
N ASP A 402 -34.78 -22.26 4.64
CA ASP A 402 -33.57 -22.91 5.15
C ASP A 402 -32.26 -22.24 4.69
N ALA A 403 -32.34 -21.11 3.98
CA ALA A 403 -31.19 -20.36 3.53
C ALA A 403 -30.52 -19.55 4.65
N TYR A 404 -29.21 -19.36 4.54
CA TYR A 404 -28.40 -18.53 5.42
C TYR A 404 -27.72 -17.40 4.65
N LEU A 405 -27.62 -16.23 5.29
CA LEU A 405 -26.86 -15.10 4.82
C LEU A 405 -25.74 -14.79 5.81
N ALA A 406 -24.50 -15.00 5.39
CA ALA A 406 -23.30 -14.74 6.19
C ALA A 406 -22.72 -13.36 5.88
N ILE A 407 -22.55 -12.54 6.93
CA ILE A 407 -22.18 -11.12 6.80
C ILE A 407 -21.24 -10.69 7.93
N PRO A 408 -20.12 -10.01 7.61
CA PRO A 408 -19.30 -9.35 8.61
C PRO A 408 -19.93 -8.01 9.06
N PHE A 409 -20.08 -7.82 10.37
CA PHE A 409 -20.69 -6.62 10.95
C PHE A 409 -19.64 -5.57 11.36
N TRP A 410 -19.14 -4.85 10.38
CA TRP A 410 -18.28 -3.69 10.59
C TRP A 410 -18.58 -2.59 9.57
N GLY A 411 -18.35 -1.34 9.94
CA GLY A 411 -18.69 -0.17 9.11
C GLY A 411 -19.52 0.85 9.87
N GLN A 412 -20.00 1.86 9.16
CA GLN A 412 -20.70 3.00 9.76
C GLN A 412 -22.19 2.73 10.02
N ASP A 413 -22.80 1.79 9.28
CA ASP A 413 -24.24 1.51 9.31
C ASP A 413 -24.56 0.15 9.97
N VAL A 414 -23.70 -0.34 10.86
CA VAL A 414 -23.89 -1.62 11.58
C VAL A 414 -25.20 -1.62 12.37
N ASP A 415 -25.46 -0.58 13.16
CA ASP A 415 -26.65 -0.51 14.01
C ASP A 415 -27.94 -0.44 13.20
N LYS A 416 -27.93 0.27 12.06
CA LYS A 416 -29.06 0.33 11.13
C LYS A 416 -29.34 -1.05 10.53
N SER A 417 -28.28 -1.74 10.12
CA SER A 417 -28.36 -3.08 9.54
C SER A 417 -28.94 -4.09 10.55
N LYS A 418 -28.49 -4.03 11.82
CA LYS A 418 -29.04 -4.88 12.88
C LYS A 418 -30.51 -4.59 13.18
N SER A 419 -30.88 -3.31 13.21
CA SER A 419 -32.28 -2.89 13.40
C SER A 419 -33.19 -3.40 12.28
N LEU A 420 -32.74 -3.31 11.02
CA LEU A 420 -33.47 -3.80 9.86
C LEU A 420 -33.64 -5.33 9.88
N ILE A 421 -32.62 -6.08 10.30
CA ILE A 421 -32.69 -7.54 10.45
C ILE A 421 -33.76 -7.95 11.48
N ASP A 422 -33.84 -7.22 12.59
CA ASP A 422 -34.84 -7.45 13.64
C ASP A 422 -36.25 -7.10 13.13
N GLU A 423 -36.40 -5.99 12.40
CA GLU A 423 -37.67 -5.58 11.75
C GLU A 423 -38.17 -6.64 10.76
N LEU A 424 -37.28 -7.13 9.89
CA LEU A 424 -37.58 -8.17 8.90
C LEU A 424 -37.75 -9.56 9.53
N LYS A 425 -37.43 -9.73 10.82
CA LYS A 425 -37.50 -10.99 11.58
C LYS A 425 -36.68 -12.12 10.95
N ILE A 426 -35.55 -11.79 10.35
CA ILE A 426 -34.67 -12.74 9.64
C ILE A 426 -33.44 -13.15 10.44
N LYS A 427 -33.30 -12.72 11.70
CA LYS A 427 -32.12 -12.96 12.55
C LYS A 427 -31.67 -14.42 12.61
N LYS A 428 -32.60 -15.37 12.64
CA LYS A 428 -32.29 -16.82 12.66
C LYS A 428 -31.59 -17.34 11.40
N ASN A 429 -31.68 -16.59 10.30
CA ASN A 429 -31.08 -16.89 9.00
C ASN A 429 -29.79 -16.07 8.75
N ILE A 430 -29.39 -15.21 9.70
CA ILE A 430 -28.16 -14.41 9.58
C ILE A 430 -27.03 -15.10 10.35
N ILE A 431 -25.88 -15.26 9.69
CA ILE A 431 -24.62 -15.62 10.35
C ILE A 431 -23.80 -14.33 10.51
N GLU A 432 -23.81 -13.79 11.72
CA GLU A 432 -23.01 -12.61 12.06
C GLU A 432 -21.53 -12.99 12.17
N LEU A 433 -20.68 -12.31 11.41
CA LEU A 433 -19.23 -12.50 11.39
C LEU A 433 -18.51 -11.24 11.91
N GLU A 434 -17.32 -11.47 12.47
CA GLU A 434 -16.34 -10.41 12.70
C GLU A 434 -15.64 -10.04 11.38
N PRO A 435 -14.93 -8.89 11.30
CA PRO A 435 -14.05 -8.59 10.18
C PRO A 435 -13.13 -9.75 9.84
N LEU A 436 -13.13 -10.16 8.57
CA LEU A 436 -12.43 -11.36 8.11
C LEU A 436 -11.02 -11.04 7.61
N LYS A 437 -10.08 -11.92 7.93
CA LYS A 437 -8.75 -11.94 7.29
C LYS A 437 -8.87 -12.46 5.86
N ILE A 438 -7.85 -12.25 5.04
CA ILE A 438 -7.90 -12.61 3.61
C ILE A 438 -8.16 -14.11 3.38
N ARG A 439 -7.51 -15.00 4.15
CA ARG A 439 -7.73 -16.45 4.05
C ARG A 439 -9.12 -16.86 4.56
N GLU A 440 -9.62 -16.21 5.60
CA GLU A 440 -10.97 -16.47 6.13
C GLU A 440 -12.03 -15.98 5.13
N LEU A 441 -11.82 -14.84 4.49
CA LEU A 441 -12.66 -14.33 3.40
C LEU A 441 -12.72 -15.35 2.26
N ILE A 442 -11.57 -15.89 1.83
CA ILE A 442 -11.50 -16.91 0.78
C ILE A 442 -12.19 -18.20 1.20
N ASP A 443 -12.03 -18.65 2.45
CA ASP A 443 -12.75 -19.81 3.00
C ASP A 443 -14.27 -19.60 2.94
N TRP A 444 -14.77 -18.42 3.29
CA TRP A 444 -16.19 -18.08 3.22
C TRP A 444 -16.70 -18.01 1.79
N ILE A 445 -15.95 -17.40 0.87
CA ILE A 445 -16.28 -17.38 -0.56
C ILE A 445 -16.38 -18.82 -1.08
N ASN A 446 -15.37 -19.66 -0.81
CA ASN A 446 -15.35 -21.05 -1.28
C ASN A 446 -16.51 -21.90 -0.72
N ALA A 447 -16.99 -21.60 0.49
CA ALA A 447 -18.12 -22.29 1.10
C ALA A 447 -19.50 -21.83 0.59
N ALA A 448 -19.61 -20.59 0.15
CA ALA A 448 -20.86 -20.00 -0.30
C ALA A 448 -21.34 -20.61 -1.63
N ASP A 449 -22.66 -20.65 -1.82
CA ASP A 449 -23.30 -20.99 -3.09
C ASP A 449 -23.36 -19.77 -4.02
N CYS A 450 -23.41 -18.56 -3.44
CA CYS A 450 -23.39 -17.29 -4.15
C CYS A 450 -22.77 -16.20 -3.26
N VAL A 451 -22.10 -15.24 -3.90
CA VAL A 451 -21.53 -14.05 -3.25
C VAL A 451 -22.29 -12.81 -3.70
N ILE A 452 -22.59 -11.92 -2.77
CA ILE A 452 -23.15 -10.58 -3.04
C ILE A 452 -22.08 -9.54 -2.71
N ASP A 453 -21.79 -8.64 -3.64
CA ASP A 453 -20.94 -7.46 -3.40
C ASP A 453 -21.79 -6.17 -3.42
N GLN A 454 -21.14 -5.04 -3.66
CA GLN A 454 -21.69 -3.69 -3.57
C GLN A 454 -22.58 -3.25 -4.76
N TYR A 455 -23.39 -2.23 -4.51
CA TYR A 455 -24.30 -1.62 -5.49
C TYR A 455 -23.84 -0.21 -5.93
N TYR A 456 -22.62 -0.12 -6.46
CA TYR A 456 -21.99 1.16 -6.86
C TYR A 456 -21.56 1.21 -8.34
N GLY A 457 -21.74 0.13 -9.10
CA GLY A 457 -21.34 0.02 -10.50
C GLY A 457 -19.87 -0.34 -10.75
N TYR A 458 -18.97 -0.07 -9.78
CA TYR A 458 -17.57 -0.53 -9.76
C TYR A 458 -17.39 -1.70 -8.77
N PHE A 459 -16.43 -2.60 -8.99
CA PHE A 459 -16.06 -3.61 -8.00
C PHE A 459 -14.64 -3.46 -7.46
N GLY A 460 -14.52 -3.55 -6.13
CA GLY A 460 -13.23 -3.68 -5.45
C GLY A 460 -12.72 -5.12 -5.41
N GLY A 461 -11.85 -5.45 -4.45
CA GLY A 461 -11.20 -6.77 -4.38
C GLY A 461 -12.12 -7.98 -4.12
N ILE A 462 -13.36 -7.79 -3.67
CA ILE A 462 -14.31 -8.89 -3.40
C ILE A 462 -14.72 -9.58 -4.70
N ALA A 463 -15.16 -8.83 -5.71
CA ALA A 463 -15.60 -9.40 -6.97
C ALA A 463 -14.57 -10.30 -7.67
N PRO A 464 -13.32 -9.85 -7.94
CA PRO A 464 -12.33 -10.70 -8.58
C PRO A 464 -11.95 -11.90 -7.68
N SER A 465 -12.02 -11.76 -6.34
CA SER A 465 -11.86 -12.91 -5.43
C SER A 465 -12.97 -13.95 -5.58
N ALA A 466 -14.23 -13.51 -5.67
CA ALA A 466 -15.38 -14.38 -5.86
C ALA A 466 -15.30 -15.12 -7.20
N LEU A 467 -14.99 -14.39 -8.28
CA LEU A 467 -14.83 -14.97 -9.62
C LEU A 467 -13.63 -15.94 -9.68
N ALA A 468 -12.54 -15.67 -8.97
CA ALA A 468 -11.37 -16.55 -8.88
C ALA A 468 -11.68 -17.87 -8.18
N CYS A 469 -12.54 -17.83 -7.16
CA CYS A 469 -13.10 -19.01 -6.51
C CYS A 469 -14.20 -19.68 -7.35
N GLY A 470 -14.51 -19.13 -8.54
CA GLY A 470 -15.56 -19.60 -9.44
C GLY A 470 -16.96 -19.40 -8.88
N LYS A 471 -17.22 -18.42 -8.01
CA LYS A 471 -18.53 -18.28 -7.34
C LYS A 471 -19.45 -17.33 -8.08
N PRO A 472 -20.75 -17.67 -8.25
CA PRO A 472 -21.75 -16.74 -8.77
C PRO A 472 -21.74 -15.44 -7.98
N LEU A 473 -21.51 -14.34 -8.67
CA LEU A 473 -21.36 -13.01 -8.07
C LEU A 473 -22.53 -12.11 -8.46
N ILE A 474 -23.28 -11.65 -7.48
CA ILE A 474 -24.36 -10.67 -7.64
C ILE A 474 -23.86 -9.31 -7.20
N MET A 475 -23.96 -8.32 -8.08
CA MET A 475 -23.54 -6.94 -7.78
C MET A 475 -24.07 -5.94 -8.80
N ASP A 476 -23.95 -4.65 -8.52
CA ASP A 476 -24.17 -3.62 -9.55
C ASP A 476 -22.92 -3.45 -10.42
N PHE A 477 -23.12 -3.35 -11.72
CA PHE A 477 -22.03 -3.32 -12.70
C PHE A 477 -22.34 -2.34 -13.82
N ASN A 478 -21.47 -1.34 -13.98
CA ASN A 478 -21.58 -0.33 -15.02
C ASN A 478 -20.56 -0.61 -16.12
N ALA A 479 -20.98 -1.33 -17.18
CA ALA A 479 -20.10 -1.75 -18.27
C ALA A 479 -19.31 -0.59 -18.91
N ASN A 480 -19.90 0.61 -19.03
CA ASN A 480 -19.27 1.77 -19.65
C ASN A 480 -17.95 2.18 -18.97
N TRP A 481 -17.80 1.92 -17.67
CA TRP A 481 -16.56 2.21 -16.94
C TRP A 481 -15.44 1.21 -17.23
N TYR A 482 -15.76 0.06 -17.80
CA TYR A 482 -14.83 -1.06 -18.01
C TYR A 482 -14.44 -1.29 -19.45
N GLU A 483 -15.14 -0.69 -20.42
CA GLU A 483 -14.89 -0.90 -21.86
C GLU A 483 -13.45 -0.58 -22.29
N TRP A 484 -12.79 0.36 -21.60
CA TRP A 484 -11.40 0.71 -21.87
C TRP A 484 -10.40 -0.28 -21.25
N ALA A 485 -10.80 -1.02 -20.22
CA ALA A 485 -9.95 -1.92 -19.45
C ALA A 485 -10.07 -3.37 -19.90
N PHE A 486 -11.26 -3.80 -20.36
CA PHE A 486 -11.54 -5.20 -20.71
C PHE A 486 -12.08 -5.36 -22.12
N THR A 487 -11.62 -6.41 -22.80
CA THR A 487 -12.20 -6.84 -24.09
C THR A 487 -13.51 -7.60 -23.89
N GLU A 488 -13.59 -8.41 -22.83
CA GLU A 488 -14.79 -9.14 -22.44
C GLU A 488 -15.21 -8.74 -21.02
N MET A 489 -16.50 -8.52 -20.79
CA MET A 489 -17.01 -8.13 -19.48
C MET A 489 -17.04 -9.33 -18.53
N PRO A 490 -16.83 -9.11 -17.21
CA PRO A 490 -16.85 -10.19 -16.24
C PRO A 490 -18.24 -10.85 -16.18
N PRO A 491 -18.30 -12.17 -15.91
CA PRO A 491 -19.56 -12.90 -15.83
C PRO A 491 -20.26 -12.63 -14.49
N VAL A 492 -20.69 -11.39 -14.26
CA VAL A 492 -21.42 -10.98 -13.06
C VAL A 492 -22.93 -11.06 -13.28
N LEU A 493 -23.66 -11.44 -12.24
CA LEU A 493 -25.11 -11.37 -12.19
C LEU A 493 -25.52 -9.95 -11.79
N TRP A 494 -25.73 -9.10 -12.79
CA TRP A 494 -26.06 -7.69 -12.57
C TRP A 494 -27.37 -7.52 -11.77
N ALA A 495 -27.30 -6.76 -10.67
CA ALA A 495 -28.46 -6.38 -9.87
C ALA A 495 -28.16 -5.12 -9.04
N ASN A 496 -29.13 -4.21 -8.95
CA ASN A 496 -29.01 -2.96 -8.20
C ASN A 496 -30.30 -2.55 -7.45
N THR A 497 -31.32 -3.42 -7.46
CA THR A 497 -32.58 -3.22 -6.74
C THR A 497 -32.97 -4.48 -5.98
N VAL A 498 -33.83 -4.36 -4.97
CA VAL A 498 -34.31 -5.51 -4.19
C VAL A 498 -34.84 -6.63 -5.09
N GLN A 499 -35.66 -6.27 -6.08
CA GLN A 499 -36.28 -7.22 -6.99
C GLN A 499 -35.24 -7.91 -7.90
N THR A 500 -34.31 -7.15 -8.49
CA THR A 500 -33.26 -7.74 -9.34
C THR A 500 -32.31 -8.64 -8.53
N VAL A 501 -31.98 -8.26 -7.29
CA VAL A 501 -31.15 -9.10 -6.40
C VAL A 501 -31.87 -10.40 -6.06
N TYR A 502 -33.17 -10.36 -5.73
CA TYR A 502 -33.97 -11.56 -5.52
C TYR A 502 -33.95 -12.47 -6.76
N GLU A 503 -34.19 -11.92 -7.96
CA GLU A 503 -34.15 -12.68 -9.21
C GLU A 503 -32.79 -13.33 -9.47
N ARG A 504 -31.69 -12.58 -9.24
CA ARG A 504 -30.33 -13.12 -9.39
C ARG A 504 -30.00 -14.19 -8.35
N LEU A 505 -30.55 -14.11 -7.13
CA LEU A 505 -30.44 -15.18 -6.13
C LEU A 505 -31.14 -16.47 -6.60
N ILE A 506 -32.30 -16.36 -7.26
CA ILE A 506 -32.97 -17.52 -7.88
C ILE A 506 -32.10 -18.10 -9.01
N GLU A 507 -31.57 -17.23 -9.87
CA GLU A 507 -30.74 -17.60 -11.02
C GLU A 507 -29.47 -18.34 -10.57
N ALA A 508 -28.72 -17.78 -9.62
CA ALA A 508 -27.48 -18.35 -9.09
C ALA A 508 -27.66 -19.78 -8.56
N MET A 509 -28.84 -20.10 -8.03
CA MET A 509 -29.14 -21.41 -7.43
C MET A 509 -29.60 -22.45 -8.46
N LYS A 510 -29.96 -22.00 -9.67
CA LYS A 510 -30.47 -22.86 -10.75
C LYS A 510 -29.46 -23.00 -11.90
N MET A 511 -28.41 -22.20 -11.93
CA MET A 511 -27.45 -22.17 -13.02
C MET A 511 -26.60 -23.44 -13.10
N ASP A 512 -26.12 -23.76 -14.30
CA ASP A 512 -25.04 -24.74 -14.45
C ASP A 512 -23.73 -24.15 -13.93
N LEU A 513 -23.42 -24.51 -12.70
CA LEU A 513 -22.22 -24.08 -12.01
C LEU A 513 -20.94 -24.51 -12.73
N ASN A 514 -20.91 -25.64 -13.45
CA ASN A 514 -19.68 -26.09 -14.09
C ASN A 514 -19.23 -25.14 -15.22
N SER A 515 -20.16 -24.75 -16.09
CA SER A 515 -19.90 -23.79 -17.15
C SER A 515 -19.51 -22.42 -16.59
N TYR A 516 -20.27 -21.93 -15.60
CA TYR A 516 -20.00 -20.64 -14.97
C TYR A 516 -18.63 -20.59 -14.28
N HIS A 517 -18.29 -21.64 -13.52
CA HIS A 517 -16.99 -21.73 -12.84
C HIS A 517 -15.83 -21.59 -13.84
N ALA A 518 -15.90 -22.31 -14.96
CA ALA A 518 -14.86 -22.26 -15.98
C ALA A 518 -14.75 -20.86 -16.59
N GLN A 519 -15.88 -20.23 -16.91
CA GLN A 519 -15.91 -18.86 -17.46
C GLN A 519 -15.34 -17.84 -16.47
N ALA A 520 -15.77 -17.86 -15.20
CA ALA A 520 -15.33 -16.91 -14.18
C ALA A 520 -13.82 -17.01 -13.91
N ILE A 521 -13.31 -18.23 -13.76
CA ILE A 521 -11.88 -18.48 -13.51
C ILE A 521 -11.04 -18.04 -14.72
N GLN A 522 -11.48 -18.36 -15.94
CA GLN A 522 -10.77 -17.96 -17.15
C GLN A 522 -10.73 -16.44 -17.28
N TRP A 523 -11.87 -15.76 -17.06
CA TRP A 523 -11.95 -14.32 -17.12
C TRP A 523 -11.00 -13.65 -16.12
N VAL A 524 -10.94 -14.15 -14.87
CA VAL A 524 -9.99 -13.64 -13.87
C VAL A 524 -8.56 -13.86 -14.32
N LYS A 525 -8.22 -15.04 -14.83
CA LYS A 525 -6.86 -15.35 -15.29
C LYS A 525 -6.37 -14.36 -16.36
N GLU A 526 -7.27 -13.97 -17.26
CA GLU A 526 -6.99 -13.04 -18.36
C GLU A 526 -6.97 -11.57 -17.92
N ASN A 527 -7.79 -11.18 -16.94
CA ASN A 527 -8.05 -9.76 -16.63
C ASN A 527 -7.58 -9.31 -15.24
N TYR A 528 -7.27 -10.21 -14.32
CA TYR A 528 -6.79 -9.93 -12.94
C TYR A 528 -5.68 -10.88 -12.47
N GLY A 529 -5.39 -11.92 -13.25
CA GLY A 529 -4.50 -13.00 -12.87
C GLY A 529 -3.04 -12.56 -12.80
N TYR A 530 -2.28 -13.34 -12.05
CA TYR A 530 -0.83 -13.16 -11.86
C TYR A 530 -0.07 -12.87 -13.16
N GLU A 531 -0.30 -13.64 -14.22
CA GLU A 531 0.45 -13.53 -15.48
C GLU A 531 0.18 -12.20 -16.19
N MET A 532 -1.08 -11.77 -16.30
CA MET A 532 -1.43 -10.50 -16.94
C MET A 532 -0.81 -9.31 -16.18
N VAL A 533 -1.01 -9.24 -14.87
CA VAL A 533 -0.48 -8.13 -14.05
C VAL A 533 1.04 -8.08 -14.11
N LYS A 534 1.70 -9.25 -14.10
CA LYS A 534 3.15 -9.37 -14.26
C LYS A 534 3.62 -8.86 -15.61
N ASP A 535 3.01 -9.31 -16.69
CA ASP A 535 3.45 -8.98 -18.04
C ASP A 535 3.30 -7.48 -18.30
N GLU A 536 2.22 -6.85 -17.83
CA GLU A 536 2.02 -5.40 -17.95
C GLU A 536 3.07 -4.60 -17.15
N HIS A 537 3.34 -4.96 -15.89
CA HIS A 537 4.42 -4.31 -15.11
C HIS A 537 5.78 -4.45 -15.80
N ILE A 538 6.13 -5.66 -16.24
CA ILE A 538 7.41 -5.93 -16.90
C ILE A 538 7.51 -5.15 -18.22
N ALA A 539 6.44 -5.09 -19.01
CA ALA A 539 6.41 -4.37 -20.27
C ALA A 539 6.68 -2.87 -20.06
N GLN A 540 5.99 -2.23 -19.12
CA GLN A 540 6.17 -0.80 -18.87
C GLN A 540 7.55 -0.49 -18.27
N ILE A 541 8.01 -1.28 -17.28
CA ILE A 541 9.35 -1.10 -16.70
C ILE A 541 10.42 -1.23 -17.79
N ALA A 542 10.34 -2.28 -18.61
CA ALA A 542 11.33 -2.51 -19.65
C ALA A 542 11.33 -1.41 -20.72
N SER A 543 10.15 -0.93 -21.12
CA SER A 543 9.99 0.19 -22.06
C SER A 543 10.61 1.47 -21.52
N LEU A 544 10.32 1.83 -20.27
CA LEU A 544 10.83 3.04 -19.63
C LEU A 544 12.36 2.98 -19.45
N LEU A 545 12.91 1.82 -19.10
CA LEU A 545 14.35 1.65 -18.97
C LEU A 545 15.08 1.68 -20.33
N ALA A 546 14.45 1.19 -21.39
CA ALA A 546 15.03 1.23 -22.74
C ALA A 546 15.16 2.66 -23.26
N THR A 547 14.15 3.52 -23.02
CA THR A 547 14.20 4.93 -23.45
C THR A 547 15.28 5.74 -22.73
N ARG A 548 15.66 5.35 -21.50
CA ARG A 548 16.75 5.96 -20.74
C ARG A 548 18.14 5.67 -21.34
N GLY A 549 18.29 4.57 -22.08
CA GLY A 549 19.55 4.20 -22.73
C GLY A 549 19.90 5.01 -23.99
N CYS A 550 18.97 5.81 -24.51
CA CYS A 550 19.17 6.60 -25.74
C CYS A 550 19.63 8.04 -25.50
N SER A 551 19.90 8.45 -24.25
CA SER A 551 20.28 9.84 -23.90
C SER A 551 21.68 9.98 -23.30
N TYR A 552 22.60 9.08 -23.65
CA TYR A 552 24.03 9.14 -23.25
C TYR A 552 24.99 9.47 -24.40
N ASP A 553 24.51 10.19 -25.42
CA ASP A 553 25.36 10.84 -26.44
C ASP A 553 25.41 12.36 -26.23
#